data_AF-A0A0D3HXQ8-F1
#
_entry.id   AF-A0A0D3HXQ8-F1
#
_cell.length_a   1.000
_cell.length_b   1.000
_cell.length_c   1.000
_cell.angle_alpha   90.00
_cell.angle_beta   90.00
_cell.angle_gamma   90.00
#
_symmetry.space_group_name_H-M   'P 1'
#
loop_
_entity.id
_entity.type
_entity.pdbx_description
1 polymer ?
#
loop_
_entity_poly.entity_id
_entity_poly.type
_entity_poly.pdbx_seq_one_letter_code
_entity_poly.pdbx_strand_id
1 'polypeptide(L)' 'VDTALYDELGVAPDASAAQIRRAYYTRSLLLHPDKNPGADAAEAFSRVAEAYQVLNNNEKK' A
#
# COMPACT_ATOMS: atom_id res chain seq x y z
N VAL A 1 -14.48 -6.43 -9.43
CA VAL A 1 -14.04 -5.43 -8.45
C VAL A 1 -12.60 -5.72 -8.13
N ASP A 2 -11.70 -4.81 -8.50
CA ASP A 2 -10.26 -4.99 -8.33
C ASP A 2 -9.90 -4.73 -6.85
N THR A 3 -10.32 -5.64 -5.98
CA THR A 3 -10.09 -5.55 -4.52
C THR A 3 -8.68 -5.98 -4.13
N ALA A 4 -7.90 -6.52 -5.07
CA ALA A 4 -6.55 -7.01 -4.85
C ALA A 4 -5.61 -5.89 -4.34
N LEU A 5 -5.71 -4.69 -4.92
CA LEU A 5 -4.90 -3.52 -4.52
C LEU A 5 -5.25 -3.05 -3.09
N TYR A 6 -6.54 -3.09 -2.74
CA TYR A 6 -7.00 -2.76 -1.40
C TYR A 6 -6.52 -3.79 -0.37
N ASP A 7 -6.53 -5.08 -0.74
CA ASP A 7 -6.04 -6.18 0.09
C ASP A 7 -4.53 -6.09 0.34
N GLU A 8 -3.73 -5.72 -0.68
CA GLU A 8 -2.29 -5.47 -0.53
C GLU A 8 -1.98 -4.37 0.48
N LEU A 9 -2.75 -3.28 0.45
CA LEU A 9 -2.67 -2.20 1.42
C LEU A 9 -3.27 -2.57 2.78
N GLY A 10 -4.06 -3.65 2.85
CA GLY A 10 -4.80 -4.09 4.04
C GLY A 10 -5.94 -3.14 4.40
N VAL A 11 -6.59 -2.56 3.39
CA VAL A 11 -7.71 -1.64 3.53
C VAL A 11 -8.97 -2.22 2.90
N ALA A 12 -10.14 -1.75 3.33
CA ALA A 12 -11.40 -2.13 2.70
C ALA A 12 -11.47 -1.55 1.28
N PRO A 13 -12.21 -2.20 0.34
CA PRO A 13 -12.46 -1.64 -0.99
C PRO A 13 -13.27 -0.34 -0.97
N ASP A 14 -13.94 -0.04 0.15
CA ASP A 14 -14.66 1.21 0.41
C ASP A 14 -13.78 2.28 1.12
N ALA A 15 -12.47 2.00 1.27
CA ALA A 15 -11.56 2.90 1.96
C ALA A 15 -11.33 4.19 1.16
N SER A 16 -11.50 5.34 1.82
CA SER A 16 -11.20 6.64 1.21
C SER A 16 -9.70 6.87 1.02
N ALA A 17 -9.30 7.79 0.15
CA ALA A 17 -7.89 8.16 -0.07
C ALA A 17 -7.11 8.46 1.22
N ALA A 18 -7.78 9.04 2.24
CA ALA A 18 -7.17 9.27 3.55
C ALA A 18 -6.79 7.97 4.28
N GLN A 19 -7.63 6.94 4.21
CA GLN A 19 -7.35 5.63 4.79
C GLN A 19 -6.26 4.90 4.01
N ILE A 20 -6.33 4.95 2.67
CA ILE A 20 -5.32 4.38 1.76
C ILE A 20 -3.94 4.99 2.04
N ARG A 21 -3.84 6.32 2.18
CA ARG A 21 -2.59 7.01 2.54
C ARG A 21 -2.06 6.59 3.90
N ARG A 22 -2.92 6.50 4.91
CA ARG A 22 -2.51 6.08 6.26
C ARG A 22 -2.00 4.65 6.26
N ALA A 23 -2.69 3.74 5.59
CA ALA A 23 -2.29 2.34 5.47
C ALA A 23 -0.94 2.20 4.74
N TYR A 24 -0.76 2.90 3.61
CA TYR A 24 0.51 2.96 2.89
C TYR A 24 1.65 3.43 3.80
N TYR A 25 1.45 4.50 4.57
CA TYR A 25 2.48 5.03 5.46
C TYR A 25 2.85 4.05 6.57
N THR A 26 1.86 3.43 7.22
CA THR A 26 2.09 2.41 8.24
C THR A 26 2.81 1.19 7.69
N ARG A 27 2.39 0.68 6.52
CA ARG A 27 3.05 -0.45 5.84
C ARG A 27 4.46 -0.11 5.40
N SER A 28 4.68 1.10 4.88
CA SER A 28 6.01 1.58 4.47
C SER A 28 6.98 1.61 5.64
N LEU A 29 6.53 2.03 6.83
CA LEU A 29 7.35 2.01 8.05
C LEU A 29 7.64 0.59 8.55
N LEU A 30 6.68 -0.32 8.41
CA LEU A 30 6.83 -1.73 8.79
C LEU A 30 7.77 -2.48 7.84
N LEU A 31 7.65 -2.22 6.54
CA LEU A 31 8.41 -2.85 5.46
C LEU A 31 9.68 -2.08 5.11
N HIS A 32 10.04 -1.06 5.89
CA HIS A 32 11.16 -0.19 5.57
C HIS A 32 12.47 -1.00 5.57
N PRO A 33 13.26 -0.98 4.48
CA PRO A 33 14.47 -1.80 4.35
C PRO A 33 15.55 -1.46 5.39
N ASP A 34 15.51 -0.24 5.94
CA ASP A 34 16.39 0.19 7.05
C ASP A 34 16.12 -0.56 8.37
N LYS A 35 14.85 -0.92 8.63
CA LYS A 35 14.45 -1.71 9.81
C LYS A 35 14.38 -3.21 9.52
N ASN A 36 14.12 -3.57 8.26
CA ASN A 36 14.04 -4.95 7.79
C ASN A 36 14.98 -5.15 6.59
N PRO A 37 16.26 -5.49 6.81
CA PRO A 37 17.25 -5.68 5.75
C PRO A 37 17.06 -6.97 4.92
N GLY A 38 15.83 -7.44 4.75
CA GLY A 38 15.49 -8.64 3.97
C GLY A 38 14.95 -8.30 2.58
N ALA A 39 15.27 -9.14 1.59
CA ALA A 39 14.74 -9.01 0.22
C ALA A 39 13.20 -9.00 0.18
N ASP A 40 12.57 -9.73 1.11
CA ASP A 40 11.13 -9.81 1.27
C ASP A 40 10.48 -8.44 1.59
N ALA A 41 11.18 -7.58 2.36
CA ALA A 41 10.70 -6.26 2.72
C ALA A 41 10.68 -5.30 1.52
N ALA A 42 11.68 -5.39 0.64
CA ALA A 42 11.74 -4.60 -0.59
C ALA A 42 10.65 -5.02 -1.57
N GLU A 43 10.42 -6.32 -1.75
CA GLU A 43 9.34 -6.82 -2.61
C GLU A 43 7.96 -6.44 -2.08
N ALA A 44 7.73 -6.59 -0.77
CA ALA A 44 6.49 -6.19 -0.12
C ALA A 44 6.27 -4.66 -0.19
N PHE A 45 7.34 -3.86 -0.06
CA PHE A 45 7.26 -2.41 -0.21
C PHE A 45 6.85 -2.00 -1.62
N SER A 46 7.47 -2.60 -2.66
CA SER A 46 7.13 -2.34 -4.06
C SER A 46 5.66 -2.64 -4.36
N ARG A 47 5.17 -3.78 -3.88
CA ARG A 47 3.76 -4.21 -3.96
C ARG A 47 2.79 -3.16 -3.38
N VAL A 48 3.03 -2.77 -2.13
CA VAL A 48 2.23 -1.74 -1.42
C VAL A 48 2.31 -0.37 -2.12
N ALA A 49 3.46 -0.02 -2.70
CA ALA A 49 3.64 1.23 -3.44
C ALA A 49 2.88 1.26 -4.78
N GLU A 50 2.90 0.15 -5.53
CA GLU A 50 2.13 0.01 -6.77
C GLU A 50 0.63 0.08 -6.49
N ALA A 51 0.15 -0.66 -5.49
CA ALA A 51 -1.23 -0.60 -5.04
C ALA A 51 -1.66 0.82 -4.66
N TYR A 52 -0.83 1.53 -3.87
CA TYR A 52 -1.09 2.91 -3.50
C TYR A 52 -1.16 3.84 -4.72
N GLN A 53 -0.22 3.72 -5.67
CA GLN A 53 -0.23 4.54 -6.89
C GLN A 53 -1.53 4.37 -7.69
N VAL A 54 -1.97 3.13 -7.89
CA VAL A 54 -3.17 2.83 -8.69
C VAL A 54 -4.43 3.34 -7.98
N LEU A 55 -4.57 3.08 -6.67
CA LEU A 55 -5.75 3.51 -5.91
C LEU A 55 -5.82 5.02 -5.74
N ASN A 56 -4.70 5.68 -5.44
CA ASN A 56 -4.64 7.14 -5.34
C ASN A 56 -4.87 7.83 -6.70
N ASN A 57 -4.57 7.16 -7.82
CA ASN A 57 -4.88 7.65 -9.15
C ASN A 57 -6.35 7.43 -9.54
N ASN A 58 -6.99 6.34 -9.08
CA ASN A 58 -8.42 6.11 -9.28
C ASN A 58 -9.29 7.14 -8.56
N GLU A 59 -8.97 7.48 -7.30
CA GLU A 59 -9.67 8.53 -6.54
C GLU A 59 -9.48 9.94 -7.13
N LYS A 60 -8.44 10.16 -7.94
CA LYS A 60 -8.15 11.47 -8.55
C LYS A 60 -8.85 11.70 -9.89
N LYS A 61 -9.56 10.71 -10.44
CA LYS A 61 -10.26 10.82 -11.73
C LYS A 61 -11.74 11.13 -11.59
#